data_AF-A0AAE0EQ13-F1
#
_entry.id   AF-A0AAE0EQ13-F1
#
_cell.length_a   1.000
_cell.length_b   1.000
_cell.length_c   1.000
_cell.angle_alpha   90.00
_cell.angle_beta   90.00
_cell.angle_gamma   90.00
#
_symmetry.space_group_name_H-M   'P 1'
#
loop_
_entity.id
_entity.type
_entity.pdbx_description
1 polymer ?
#
loop_
_entity_poly.entity_id
_entity_poly.type
_entity_poly.pdbx_seq_one_letter_code
_entity_poly.pdbx_strand_id
1 'polypeptide(L)'
;MSRVKFALLLLFTTSLAEEQDGKIACNSITPKTVVLRVTKGTSDYIDYYGILASFGTDVGGKPGNPITLAAAKPPLACSPVEKVEGGSIVAHRGNCTFLQKDIEVQGAGGEQLIVVNTDEDVFTPSCSDDEPITAKVTLPLPAVIMVSNSTGWKILEAAAEHGTVDVFAPVNPRFDGSLLLMWLVAVATVAGGAFWGAYDTKQLIRRSTDTQENCEMAPAEDFLDVVHINETAAALFVVVASTMLLLLFVFMSKYTDYLILVHPEALSS
;
A
#
# COMPACT_ATOMS: atom_id res chain seq x y z
N MET A 1 -38.40 -29.43 9.03
CA MET A 1 -38.27 -28.15 8.29
C MET A 1 -38.27 -27.00 9.30
N SER A 2 -37.09 -26.58 9.76
CA SER A 2 -36.96 -25.39 10.63
C SER A 2 -36.38 -24.25 9.79
N ARG A 3 -37.15 -23.18 9.63
CA ARG A 3 -36.76 -21.98 8.88
C ARG A 3 -36.00 -21.04 9.82
N VAL A 4 -34.67 -21.04 9.74
CA VAL A 4 -33.84 -20.02 10.39
C VAL A 4 -33.88 -18.76 9.51
N LYS A 5 -34.51 -17.70 10.00
CA LYS A 5 -34.49 -16.37 9.37
C LYS A 5 -33.23 -15.64 9.86
N PHE A 6 -32.26 -15.46 8.98
CA PHE A 6 -31.13 -14.57 9.20
C PHE A 6 -31.60 -13.13 8.96
N ALA A 7 -31.79 -12.37 10.03
CA ALA A 7 -32.02 -10.93 9.96
C ALA A 7 -30.66 -10.23 10.05
N LEU A 8 -30.20 -9.70 8.93
CA LEU A 8 -28.98 -8.88 8.83
C LEU A 8 -29.32 -7.47 9.31
N LEU A 9 -28.99 -7.15 10.56
CA LEU A 9 -29.19 -5.83 11.16
C LEU A 9 -27.96 -4.96 10.87
N LEU A 10 -28.05 -4.10 9.86
CA LEU A 10 -27.06 -3.06 9.56
C LEU A 10 -27.24 -1.91 10.57
N LEU A 11 -26.32 -1.82 11.54
CA LEU A 11 -26.20 -0.66 12.42
C LEU A 11 -25.42 0.43 11.68
N PHE A 12 -26.14 1.37 11.08
CA PHE A 12 -25.60 2.68 10.73
C PHE A 12 -25.52 3.51 12.02
N THR A 13 -24.32 3.65 12.58
CA THR A 13 -24.07 4.63 13.64
C THR A 13 -23.98 6.01 13.00
N THR A 14 -24.95 6.87 13.29
CA THR A 14 -24.90 8.30 12.97
C THR A 14 -23.84 8.96 13.84
N SER A 15 -22.79 9.48 13.22
CA SER A 15 -21.82 10.38 13.86
C SER A 15 -22.55 11.62 14.33
N LEU A 16 -22.55 11.87 15.64
CA LEU A 16 -22.86 13.19 16.20
C LEU A 16 -21.70 14.11 15.82
N ALA A 17 -21.98 15.20 15.13
CA ALA A 17 -21.04 16.30 14.99
C ALA A 17 -21.03 17.06 16.31
N GLU A 18 -19.90 17.03 17.01
CA GLU A 18 -19.68 17.79 18.23
C GLU A 18 -19.31 19.23 17.86
N GLU A 19 -20.04 20.20 18.41
CA GLU A 19 -19.80 21.63 18.24
C GLU A 19 -18.56 22.03 19.06
N GLN A 20 -17.45 22.36 18.39
CA GLN A 20 -16.21 22.73 19.06
C GLN A 20 -16.06 24.24 19.20
N ASP A 21 -16.03 24.63 20.47
CA ASP A 21 -15.77 25.94 21.03
C ASP A 21 -14.33 26.39 20.77
N GLY A 22 -14.15 27.53 20.09
CA GLY A 22 -13.05 28.49 20.27
C GLY A 22 -11.58 28.08 20.16
N LYS A 23 -11.22 26.81 19.95
CA LYS A 23 -9.86 26.33 19.67
C LYS A 23 -9.73 26.00 18.18
N ILE A 24 -8.66 26.45 17.54
CA ILE A 24 -8.35 26.03 16.16
C ILE A 24 -7.96 24.55 16.24
N ALA A 25 -8.91 23.66 15.97
CA ALA A 25 -8.67 22.23 15.92
C ALA A 25 -7.62 21.94 14.83
N CYS A 26 -6.64 21.08 15.14
CA CYS A 26 -5.79 20.48 14.13
C CYS A 26 -6.74 19.79 13.14
N ASN A 27 -6.91 20.34 11.94
CA ASN A 27 -7.85 19.76 10.97
C ASN A 27 -7.42 18.32 10.69
N SER A 28 -8.22 17.34 11.11
CA SER A 28 -7.83 15.93 11.03
C SER A 28 -7.96 15.43 9.59
N ILE A 29 -6.87 15.52 8.82
CA ILE A 29 -6.76 14.90 7.51
C ILE A 29 -6.42 13.41 7.69
N THR A 30 -6.94 12.56 6.81
CA THR A 30 -6.53 11.16 6.78
C THR A 30 -5.10 11.05 6.26
N PRO A 31 -4.16 10.44 7.02
CA PRO A 31 -2.79 10.24 6.56
C PRO A 31 -2.78 9.39 5.30
N LYS A 32 -1.99 9.80 4.31
CA LYS A 32 -1.85 9.11 3.03
C LYS A 32 -0.38 9.07 2.63
N THR A 33 -0.02 8.02 1.91
CA THR A 33 1.25 7.99 1.17
C THR A 33 1.15 8.97 0.01
N VAL A 34 2.17 9.81 -0.14
CA VAL A 34 2.26 10.80 -1.21
C VAL A 34 3.50 10.55 -2.05
N VAL A 35 3.40 10.89 -3.32
CA VAL A 35 4.52 10.91 -4.26
C VAL A 35 5.03 12.34 -4.35
N LEU A 36 6.33 12.52 -4.19
CA LEU A 36 7.04 13.78 -4.39
C LEU A 36 7.82 13.64 -5.69
N ARG A 37 7.30 14.23 -6.76
CA ARG A 37 7.94 14.28 -8.06
C ARG A 37 8.91 15.46 -8.09
N VAL A 38 10.20 15.18 -8.01
CA VAL A 38 11.25 16.20 -7.93
C VAL A 38 11.92 16.35 -9.27
N THR A 39 11.95 17.57 -9.81
CA THR A 39 12.59 17.90 -11.08
C THR A 39 13.86 18.73 -10.83
N LYS A 40 14.98 18.32 -11.43
CA LYS A 40 16.27 19.01 -11.38
C LYS A 40 16.62 19.53 -12.78
N GLY A 41 16.49 20.84 -13.02
CA GLY A 41 16.76 21.44 -14.34
C GLY A 41 15.69 21.15 -15.40
N THR A 42 16.08 20.85 -16.64
CA THR A 42 15.22 20.95 -17.84
C THR A 42 14.64 19.61 -18.35
N SER A 43 13.97 18.82 -17.50
CA SER A 43 12.80 17.94 -17.84
C SER A 43 12.81 16.55 -17.18
N ASP A 44 13.92 16.09 -16.60
CA ASP A 44 13.95 14.76 -15.95
C ASP A 44 13.46 14.86 -14.50
N TYR A 45 12.60 13.93 -14.09
CA TYR A 45 12.00 13.90 -12.76
C TYR A 45 12.25 12.58 -12.06
N ILE A 46 12.40 12.63 -10.73
CA ILE A 46 12.54 11.45 -9.88
C ILE A 46 11.41 11.47 -8.87
N ASP A 47 10.68 10.36 -8.80
CA ASP A 47 9.58 10.19 -7.86
C ASP A 47 10.12 9.60 -6.54
N TYR A 48 9.84 10.31 -5.44
CA TYR A 48 10.10 9.88 -4.07
C TYR A 48 8.79 9.66 -3.33
N TYR A 49 8.85 8.97 -2.19
CA TYR A 49 7.67 8.67 -1.38
C TYR A 49 7.77 9.32 0.00
N GLY A 50 6.63 9.77 0.51
CA GLY A 50 6.50 10.35 1.84
C GLY A 50 5.13 10.09 2.45
N ILE A 51 4.94 10.55 3.68
CA ILE A 51 3.67 10.43 4.41
C ILE A 51 3.12 11.84 4.68
N LEU A 52 1.88 12.08 4.26
CA LEU A 52 1.15 13.31 4.57
C LEU A 52 0.76 13.32 6.05
N ALA A 53 0.92 14.48 6.68
CA ALA A 53 0.50 14.72 8.05
C ALA A 53 -1.01 14.58 8.24
N SER A 54 -1.41 14.36 9.49
CA SER A 54 -2.83 14.34 9.88
C SER A 54 -3.42 15.75 10.02
N PHE A 55 -2.68 16.79 9.63
CA PHE A 55 -3.07 18.20 9.70
C PHE A 55 -2.51 18.96 8.50
N GLY A 56 -2.99 20.20 8.30
CA GLY A 56 -2.59 21.03 7.17
C GLY A 56 -3.63 21.07 6.05
N THR A 57 -3.16 21.25 4.82
CA THR A 57 -3.94 21.11 3.58
C THR A 57 -3.73 19.74 2.97
N ASP A 58 -4.79 19.17 2.38
CA ASP A 58 -4.71 17.91 1.64
C ASP A 58 -4.07 18.14 0.26
N VAL A 59 -3.48 17.10 -0.32
CA VAL A 59 -2.85 17.15 -1.64
C VAL A 59 -3.74 16.56 -2.72
N GLY A 60 -3.51 16.97 -3.97
CA GLY A 60 -4.28 16.50 -5.12
C GLY A 60 -4.10 15.00 -5.38
N GLY A 61 -5.09 14.38 -6.02
CA GLY A 61 -5.06 12.95 -6.38
C GLY A 61 -4.26 12.60 -7.64
N LYS A 62 -3.71 13.60 -8.30
CA LYS A 62 -3.03 13.52 -9.60
C LYS A 62 -1.88 14.53 -9.63
N PRO A 63 -0.85 14.30 -10.47
CA PRO A 63 0.20 15.30 -10.70
C PRO A 63 -0.40 16.66 -11.05
N GLY A 64 0.06 17.68 -10.32
CA GLY A 64 -0.36 19.07 -10.46
C GLY A 64 0.70 19.92 -11.15
N ASN A 65 0.75 21.20 -10.77
CA ASN A 65 1.79 22.12 -11.22
C ASN A 65 2.97 22.06 -10.24
N PRO A 66 4.19 21.79 -10.70
CA PRO A 66 5.36 21.81 -9.83
C PRO A 66 5.58 23.20 -9.22
N ILE A 67 5.89 23.22 -7.92
CA ILE A 67 6.25 24.44 -7.18
C ILE A 67 7.74 24.44 -6.85
N THR A 68 8.32 25.61 -6.62
CA THR A 68 9.75 25.78 -6.31
C THR A 68 10.13 25.06 -5.01
N LEU A 69 11.30 24.41 -5.00
CA LEU A 69 11.89 23.86 -3.77
C LEU A 69 12.83 24.87 -3.12
N ALA A 70 12.73 25.02 -1.80
CA ALA A 70 13.65 25.83 -1.02
C ALA A 70 14.06 25.10 0.27
N ALA A 71 15.33 25.22 0.66
CA ALA A 71 15.77 24.74 1.97
C ALA A 71 15.45 25.78 3.06
N ALA A 72 14.92 25.33 4.19
CA ALA A 72 14.63 26.20 5.33
C ALA A 72 15.91 26.85 5.88
N LYS A 73 15.82 28.15 6.19
CA LYS A 73 16.86 28.90 6.90
C LYS A 73 16.23 29.57 8.12
N PRO A 74 16.50 29.11 9.35
CA PRO A 74 17.42 28.01 9.70
C PRO A 74 16.89 26.60 9.33
N PRO A 75 17.77 25.58 9.19
CA PRO A 75 17.40 24.25 8.68
C PRO A 75 16.35 23.48 9.49
N LEU A 76 16.17 23.82 10.77
CA LEU A 76 15.18 23.20 11.64
C LEU A 76 13.81 23.87 11.56
N ALA A 77 13.67 25.07 10.98
CA ALA A 77 12.42 25.84 10.96
C ALA A 77 11.72 25.99 12.33
N CYS A 78 12.48 25.99 13.43
CA CYS A 78 11.95 26.17 14.80
C CYS A 78 11.90 27.65 15.24
N SER A 79 12.25 28.56 14.33
CA SER A 79 12.31 30.00 14.51
C SER A 79 11.95 30.65 13.16
N PRO A 80 11.68 31.97 13.13
CA PRO A 80 11.30 32.66 11.90
C PRO A 80 12.20 32.29 10.71
N VAL A 81 11.57 31.68 9.71
CA VAL A 81 12.23 31.25 8.47
C VAL A 81 12.40 32.47 7.56
N GLU A 82 13.54 32.55 6.87
CA GLU A 82 13.75 33.58 5.84
C GLU A 82 12.63 33.54 4.79
N LYS A 83 12.14 34.71 4.38
CA LYS A 83 11.07 34.78 3.37
C LYS A 83 11.50 34.09 2.09
N VAL A 84 10.62 33.24 1.57
CA VAL A 84 10.77 32.58 0.28
C VAL A 84 9.71 33.09 -0.69
N GLU A 85 10.03 33.11 -1.98
CA GLU A 85 9.06 33.48 -3.04
C GLU A 85 8.11 32.30 -3.33
N GLY A 86 7.33 31.90 -2.32
CA GLY A 86 6.44 30.74 -2.42
C GLY A 86 7.17 29.40 -2.50
N GLY A 87 6.40 28.33 -2.63
CA GLY A 87 6.93 26.98 -2.89
C GLY A 87 6.97 26.04 -1.69
N SER A 88 7.65 24.91 -1.88
CA SER A 88 7.82 23.84 -0.91
C SER A 88 9.11 24.03 -0.12
N ILE A 89 8.99 24.22 1.18
CA ILE A 89 10.13 24.40 2.09
C ILE A 89 10.53 23.07 2.69
N VAL A 90 11.82 22.73 2.58
CA VAL A 90 12.40 21.50 3.14
C VAL A 90 13.11 21.82 4.45
N ALA A 91 12.71 21.17 5.54
CA ALA A 91 13.30 21.36 6.87
C ALA A 91 13.63 20.02 7.53
N HIS A 92 14.66 19.98 8.36
CA HIS A 92 14.98 18.80 9.15
C HIS A 92 14.07 18.67 10.37
N ARG A 93 13.74 17.42 10.73
CA ARG A 93 13.20 17.09 12.04
C ARG A 93 14.16 17.55 13.14
N GLY A 94 13.61 18.01 14.26
CA GLY A 94 14.40 18.57 15.35
C GLY A 94 13.62 18.64 16.65
N ASN A 95 13.95 19.63 17.47
CA ASN A 95 13.48 19.79 18.85
C ASN A 95 12.22 20.65 19.02
N CYS A 96 11.52 20.98 17.94
CA CYS A 96 10.23 21.68 17.96
C CYS A 96 9.13 20.86 17.31
N THR A 97 7.88 21.22 17.58
CA THR A 97 6.69 20.49 17.09
C THR A 97 6.52 20.65 15.58
N PHE A 98 5.82 19.71 14.93
CA PHE A 98 5.56 19.80 13.49
C PHE A 98 4.68 21.00 13.16
N LEU A 99 3.68 21.29 14.00
CA LEU A 99 2.83 22.46 13.87
C LEU A 99 3.65 23.75 13.97
N GLN A 100 4.57 23.85 14.92
CA GLN A 100 5.43 25.04 15.05
C GLN A 100 6.24 25.28 13.76
N LYS A 101 6.84 24.23 13.18
CA LYS A 101 7.57 24.34 11.91
C LYS A 101 6.67 24.84 10.78
N ASP A 102 5.47 24.30 10.70
CA ASP A 102 4.47 24.63 9.68
C ASP A 102 4.04 26.10 9.78
N ILE A 103 3.87 26.63 11.00
CA ILE A 103 3.58 28.05 11.23
C ILE A 103 4.72 28.95 10.77
N GLU A 104 5.97 28.60 11.08
CA GLU A 104 7.13 29.40 10.65
C GLU A 104 7.31 29.37 9.12
N VAL A 105 7.06 28.22 8.49
CA VAL A 105 7.07 28.07 7.02
C VAL A 105 5.96 28.89 6.37
N GLN A 106 4.74 28.84 6.92
CA GLN A 106 3.64 29.66 6.44
C GLN A 106 3.96 31.15 6.57
N GLY A 107 4.54 31.57 7.70
CA GLY A 107 4.96 32.96 7.93
C GLY A 107 6.03 33.45 6.94
N ALA A 108 6.84 32.54 6.41
CA ALA A 108 7.82 32.82 5.36
C ALA A 108 7.23 32.85 3.94
N GLY A 109 5.94 32.50 3.77
CA GLY A 109 5.25 32.42 2.48
C GLY A 109 5.32 31.04 1.83
N GLY A 110 5.73 29.99 2.54
CA GLY A 110 5.75 28.63 2.02
C GLY A 110 4.34 28.04 1.87
N GLU A 111 4.13 27.29 0.78
CA GLU A 111 2.86 26.63 0.45
C GLU A 111 2.83 25.17 0.93
N GLN A 112 4.00 24.56 1.14
CA GLN A 112 4.17 23.19 1.61
C GLN A 112 5.40 23.08 2.50
N LEU A 113 5.39 22.17 3.46
CA LEU A 113 6.51 21.82 4.32
C LEU A 113 6.88 20.35 4.12
N ILE A 114 8.12 20.09 3.68
CA ILE A 114 8.72 18.75 3.64
C ILE A 114 9.64 18.60 4.85
N VAL A 115 9.29 17.69 5.75
CA VAL A 115 10.07 17.34 6.93
C VAL A 115 10.96 16.14 6.65
N VAL A 116 12.28 16.36 6.68
CA VAL A 116 13.28 15.29 6.58
C VAL A 116 13.43 14.62 7.94
N ASN A 117 13.06 13.35 8.04
CA ASN A 117 13.23 12.60 9.28
C ASN A 117 14.73 12.36 9.58
N THR A 118 15.05 12.15 10.86
CA THR A 118 16.39 11.77 11.31
C THR A 118 16.71 10.32 10.95
N ASP A 119 15.69 9.45 10.96
CA ASP A 119 15.80 8.03 10.63
C ASP A 119 15.25 7.75 9.21
N GLU A 120 15.47 6.53 8.71
CA GLU A 120 14.90 6.10 7.43
C GLU A 120 13.40 5.77 7.53
N ASP A 121 12.94 5.32 8.70
CA ASP A 121 11.52 5.02 8.92
C ASP A 121 10.70 6.31 8.97
N VAL A 122 9.58 6.35 8.24
CA VAL A 122 8.68 7.51 8.18
C VAL A 122 7.43 7.21 9.00
N PHE A 123 6.93 8.20 9.71
CA PHE A 123 5.67 8.11 10.45
C PHE A 123 4.80 9.33 10.16
N THR A 124 3.51 9.23 10.43
CA THR A 124 2.55 10.32 10.24
C THR A 124 2.84 11.47 11.21
N PRO A 125 3.19 12.67 10.72
CA PRO A 125 3.24 13.85 11.57
C PRO A 125 1.84 14.17 12.08
N SER A 126 1.72 14.36 13.39
CA SER A 126 0.48 14.78 14.05
C SER A 126 0.64 16.10 14.77
N CYS A 127 -0.49 16.71 15.08
CA CYS A 127 -0.63 17.97 15.79
C CYS A 127 -1.44 17.69 17.07
N SER A 128 -1.08 18.31 18.19
CA SER A 128 -1.78 18.13 19.46
C SER A 128 -2.77 19.27 19.69
N ASP A 129 -3.99 18.95 20.14
CA ASP A 129 -5.06 19.94 20.37
C ASP A 129 -4.77 20.93 21.52
N ASP A 130 -3.78 20.60 22.35
CA ASP A 130 -3.31 21.44 23.46
C ASP A 130 -2.17 22.39 23.06
N GLU A 131 -1.68 22.35 21.81
CA GLU A 131 -0.67 23.30 21.35
C GLU A 131 -1.27 24.70 21.21
N PRO A 132 -0.79 25.71 21.97
CA PRO A 132 -1.32 27.06 21.89
C PRO A 132 -0.93 27.68 20.54
N ILE A 133 -1.89 27.67 19.62
CA ILE A 133 -1.77 28.41 18.36
C ILE A 133 -1.73 29.90 18.70
N THR A 134 -0.54 30.48 18.63
CA THR A 134 -0.38 31.93 18.78
C THR A 134 -1.18 32.64 17.68
N ALA A 135 -1.73 33.83 17.98
CA ALA A 135 -2.70 34.57 17.17
C ALA A 135 -2.25 35.03 15.75
N LYS A 136 -1.19 34.43 15.18
CA LYS A 136 -0.61 34.75 13.87
C LYS A 136 -0.76 33.63 12.83
N VAL A 137 -1.62 32.64 13.05
CA VAL A 137 -1.86 31.58 12.06
C VAL A 137 -2.90 32.04 11.02
N THR A 138 -2.53 31.92 9.75
CA THR A 138 -3.45 32.16 8.62
C THR A 138 -4.00 30.80 8.20
N LEU A 139 -5.31 30.63 8.15
CA LEU A 139 -5.90 29.39 7.63
C LEU A 139 -6.15 29.51 6.12
N PRO A 140 -5.95 28.43 5.35
CA PRO A 140 -5.56 27.09 5.78
C PRO A 140 -4.03 26.92 5.99
N LEU A 141 -3.64 25.96 6.83
CA LEU A 141 -2.23 25.59 7.03
C LEU A 141 -1.63 24.89 5.80
N PRO A 142 -0.33 25.05 5.51
CA PRO A 142 0.36 24.34 4.42
C PRO A 142 0.23 22.81 4.52
N ALA A 143 0.52 22.12 3.41
CA ALA A 143 0.59 20.66 3.42
C ALA A 143 1.92 20.23 4.06
N VAL A 144 1.87 19.33 5.04
CA VAL A 144 3.06 18.83 5.73
C VAL A 144 3.32 17.39 5.31
N ILE A 145 4.51 17.11 4.79
CA ILE A 145 4.92 15.81 4.29
C ILE A 145 6.19 15.37 5.01
N MET A 146 6.24 14.15 5.53
CA MET A 146 7.47 13.57 6.05
C MET A 146 8.11 12.63 5.04
N VAL A 147 9.44 12.71 4.93
CA VAL A 147 10.27 11.83 4.08
C VAL A 147 11.39 11.19 4.89
N SER A 148 11.93 10.07 4.41
CA SER A 148 13.07 9.39 5.01
C SER A 148 14.34 10.25 4.98
N ASN A 149 15.34 9.94 5.82
CA ASN A 149 16.60 10.69 5.84
C ASN A 149 17.29 10.70 4.47
N SER A 150 17.51 9.53 3.86
CA SER A 150 18.14 9.39 2.54
C SER A 150 17.40 10.14 1.42
N THR A 151 16.06 10.11 1.43
CA THR A 151 15.22 10.84 0.48
C THR A 151 15.36 12.34 0.69
N GLY A 152 15.28 12.79 1.94
CA GLY A 152 15.36 14.21 2.28
C GLY A 152 16.67 14.87 1.85
N TRP A 153 17.80 14.17 1.95
CA TRP A 153 19.09 14.68 1.44
C TRP A 153 19.08 14.94 -0.07
N LYS A 154 18.47 14.04 -0.85
CA LYS A 154 18.35 14.21 -2.32
C LYS A 154 17.42 15.37 -2.67
N ILE A 155 16.34 15.55 -1.91
CA ILE A 155 15.43 16.69 -2.08
C ILE A 155 16.12 18.01 -1.71
N LEU A 156 16.93 18.03 -0.65
CA LEU A 156 17.73 19.19 -0.26
C LEU A 156 18.79 19.54 -1.33
N GLU A 157 19.43 18.54 -1.93
CA GLU A 157 20.32 18.74 -3.08
C GLU A 157 19.57 19.36 -4.26
N ALA A 158 18.38 18.85 -4.59
CA ALA A 158 17.54 19.43 -5.64
C ALA A 158 17.11 20.87 -5.32
N ALA A 159 16.82 21.18 -4.05
CA ALA A 159 16.50 22.55 -3.62
C ALA A 159 17.68 23.52 -3.80
N ALA A 160 18.91 23.06 -3.57
CA ALA A 160 20.12 23.86 -3.78
C ALA A 160 20.34 24.22 -5.27
N GLU A 161 19.78 23.43 -6.18
CA GLU A 161 19.86 23.63 -7.63
C GLU A 161 18.61 24.26 -8.23
N HIS A 162 17.77 24.90 -7.40
CA HIS A 162 16.51 25.53 -7.85
C HIS A 162 15.54 24.54 -8.50
N GLY A 163 15.52 23.30 -8.01
CA GLY A 163 14.56 22.29 -8.44
C GLY A 163 13.12 22.64 -8.08
N THR A 164 12.19 21.87 -8.64
CA THR A 164 10.77 21.97 -8.35
C THR A 164 10.24 20.63 -7.84
N VAL A 165 9.13 20.69 -7.10
CA VAL A 165 8.43 19.50 -6.60
C VAL A 165 6.94 19.59 -6.92
N ASP A 166 6.37 18.48 -7.33
CA ASP A 166 4.94 18.27 -7.40
C ASP A 166 4.55 17.14 -6.43
N VAL A 167 3.62 17.42 -5.53
CA VAL A 167 3.20 16.49 -4.48
C VAL A 167 1.76 16.08 -4.71
N PHE A 168 1.54 14.78 -4.87
CA PHE A 168 0.20 14.21 -5.08
C PHE A 168 0.05 12.87 -4.38
N ALA A 169 -1.20 12.52 -4.03
CA ALA A 169 -1.57 11.23 -3.45
C ALA A 169 -2.27 10.37 -4.53
N PRO A 170 -1.60 9.37 -5.12
CA PRO A 170 -2.23 8.51 -6.13
C PRO A 170 -3.52 7.89 -5.61
N VAL A 171 -4.61 8.03 -6.37
CA VAL A 171 -5.89 7.44 -5.99
C VAL A 171 -5.89 5.97 -6.40
N ASN A 172 -5.90 5.08 -5.41
CA ASN A 172 -6.03 3.64 -5.66
C ASN A 172 -7.39 3.35 -6.31
N PRO A 173 -7.44 2.51 -7.36
CA PRO A 173 -8.70 2.08 -7.94
C PRO A 173 -9.52 1.33 -6.88
N ARG A 174 -10.84 1.53 -6.89
CA ARG A 174 -11.74 0.90 -5.89
C ARG A 174 -11.79 -0.62 -5.99
N PHE A 175 -11.37 -1.19 -7.12
CA PHE A 175 -11.44 -2.61 -7.38
C PHE A 175 -10.13 -3.12 -7.95
N ASP A 176 -9.52 -4.07 -7.25
CA ASP A 176 -8.36 -4.81 -7.71
C ASP A 176 -8.84 -6.11 -8.41
N GLY A 177 -8.67 -6.16 -9.73
CA GLY A 177 -9.05 -7.33 -10.52
C GLY A 177 -8.26 -8.59 -10.18
N SER A 178 -7.06 -8.45 -9.60
CA SER A 178 -6.24 -9.59 -9.18
C SER A 178 -6.91 -10.37 -8.04
N LEU A 179 -7.63 -9.69 -7.15
CA LEU A 179 -8.36 -10.31 -6.04
C LEU A 179 -9.49 -11.21 -6.55
N LEU A 180 -10.23 -10.76 -7.57
CA LEU A 180 -11.27 -11.57 -8.20
C LEU A 180 -10.66 -12.80 -8.89
N LEU A 181 -9.54 -12.62 -9.59
CA LEU A 181 -8.85 -13.72 -10.26
C LEU A 181 -8.35 -14.76 -9.25
N MET A 182 -7.71 -14.31 -8.16
CA MET A 182 -7.26 -15.18 -7.08
C MET A 182 -8.43 -15.95 -6.45
N TRP A 183 -9.56 -15.28 -6.22
CA TRP A 183 -10.76 -15.92 -5.69
C TRP A 183 -11.32 -16.99 -6.64
N LEU A 184 -11.42 -16.69 -7.94
CA LEU A 184 -11.92 -17.63 -8.95
C LEU A 184 -11.02 -18.86 -9.07
N VAL A 185 -9.70 -18.66 -9.12
CA VAL A 185 -8.73 -19.77 -9.16
C VAL A 185 -8.87 -20.64 -7.92
N ALA A 186 -8.95 -20.05 -6.73
CA ALA A 186 -9.13 -20.81 -5.48
C ALA A 186 -10.42 -21.65 -5.49
N VAL A 187 -11.55 -21.07 -5.87
CA VAL A 187 -12.84 -21.78 -5.95
C VAL A 187 -12.79 -22.90 -6.99
N ALA A 188 -12.18 -22.65 -8.16
CA ALA A 188 -12.04 -23.65 -9.21
C ALA A 188 -11.16 -24.82 -8.76
N THR A 189 -10.04 -24.58 -8.08
CA THR A 189 -9.16 -25.63 -7.55
C THR A 189 -9.88 -26.50 -6.51
N VAL A 190 -10.61 -25.88 -5.56
CA VAL A 190 -11.37 -26.61 -4.54
C VAL A 190 -12.49 -27.44 -5.17
N ALA A 191 -13.25 -26.86 -6.10
CA ALA A 191 -14.33 -27.57 -6.80
C ALA A 191 -13.78 -28.72 -7.65
N GLY A 192 -12.66 -28.50 -8.36
CA GLY A 192 -11.98 -29.52 -9.16
C GLY A 192 -11.50 -30.70 -8.31
N GLY A 193 -10.87 -30.42 -7.17
CA GLY A 193 -10.44 -31.46 -6.22
C GLY A 193 -11.62 -32.25 -5.64
N ALA A 194 -12.70 -31.56 -5.25
CA ALA A 194 -13.91 -32.21 -4.74
C ALA A 194 -14.61 -33.08 -5.80
N PHE A 195 -14.68 -32.60 -7.05
CA PHE A 195 -15.26 -33.35 -8.15
C PHE A 195 -14.45 -34.61 -8.48
N TRP A 196 -13.13 -34.49 -8.53
CA TRP A 196 -12.24 -35.63 -8.79
C TRP A 196 -12.37 -36.69 -7.68
N GLY A 197 -12.35 -36.27 -6.41
CA GLY A 197 -12.52 -37.19 -5.27
C GLY A 197 -13.88 -37.88 -5.24
N ALA A 198 -14.96 -37.16 -5.56
CA ALA A 198 -16.30 -37.74 -5.65
C ALA A 198 -16.42 -38.75 -6.81
N TYR A 199 -15.79 -38.44 -7.96
CA TYR A 199 -15.75 -39.34 -9.10
C TYR A 199 -15.02 -40.64 -8.78
N ASP A 200 -13.86 -40.56 -8.14
CA ASP A 200 -13.06 -41.71 -7.71
C ASP A 200 -13.84 -42.60 -6.72
N THR A 201 -14.43 -41.99 -5.69
CA THR A 201 -15.28 -42.70 -4.70
C THR A 201 -16.44 -43.44 -5.36
N LYS A 202 -17.10 -42.83 -6.35
CA LYS A 202 -18.20 -43.47 -7.09
C LYS A 202 -17.74 -44.67 -7.91
N GLN A 203 -16.55 -44.61 -8.50
CA GLN A 203 -15.98 -45.76 -9.22
C GLN A 203 -15.65 -46.92 -8.28
N LEU A 204 -15.08 -46.61 -7.11
CA LEU A 204 -14.77 -47.62 -6.09
C LEU A 204 -16.03 -48.35 -5.60
N ILE A 205 -17.10 -47.62 -5.29
CA ILE A 205 -18.38 -48.21 -4.88
C ILE A 205 -18.94 -49.12 -5.99
N ARG A 206 -18.98 -48.65 -7.25
CA ARG A 206 -19.48 -49.47 -8.37
C ARG A 206 -18.71 -50.78 -8.55
N ARG A 207 -17.38 -50.74 -8.43
CA ARG A 207 -16.52 -51.92 -8.55
C ARG A 207 -16.78 -52.94 -7.43
N SER A 208 -17.05 -52.45 -6.22
CA SER A 208 -17.42 -53.32 -5.08
C SER A 208 -18.77 -54.01 -5.27
N THR A 209 -19.76 -53.31 -5.83
CA THR A 209 -21.10 -53.87 -6.09
C THR A 209 -21.06 -54.92 -7.22
N ASP A 210 -20.31 -54.67 -8.29
CA ASP A 210 -20.17 -55.58 -9.44
C ASP A 210 -19.37 -56.87 -9.07
N THR A 211 -18.46 -56.77 -8.10
CA THR A 211 -17.72 -57.93 -7.56
C THR A 211 -18.61 -58.79 -6.65
N GLN A 212 -19.57 -58.17 -5.95
CA GLN A 212 -20.48 -58.88 -5.05
C GLN A 212 -21.54 -59.71 -5.79
N GLU A 213 -21.89 -59.37 -7.03
CA GLU A 213 -22.85 -60.13 -7.84
C GLU A 213 -22.24 -61.37 -8.52
N ASN A 214 -20.91 -61.56 -8.55
CA ASN A 214 -20.27 -62.56 -9.42
C ASN A 214 -19.49 -63.71 -8.77
N CYS A 215 -19.35 -63.87 -7.44
CA CYS A 215 -18.76 -65.09 -6.86
C CYS A 215 -19.22 -65.38 -5.41
N GLU A 216 -19.74 -66.60 -5.19
CA GLU A 216 -19.59 -67.30 -3.91
C GLU A 216 -18.09 -67.47 -3.59
N MET A 217 -17.73 -67.18 -2.33
CA MET A 217 -16.51 -67.57 -1.58
C MET A 217 -15.11 -67.15 -2.10
N ALA A 218 -14.58 -66.04 -1.57
CA ALA A 218 -13.14 -65.81 -1.32
C ALA A 218 -12.96 -64.77 -0.19
N PRO A 219 -11.90 -64.86 0.65
CA PRO A 219 -11.83 -64.16 1.93
C PRO A 219 -11.60 -62.65 1.78
N ALA A 220 -12.10 -61.93 2.78
CA ALA A 220 -12.01 -60.49 2.93
C ALA A 220 -10.59 -60.04 3.30
N GLU A 221 -9.71 -59.90 2.33
CA GLU A 221 -8.38 -59.30 2.49
C GLU A 221 -8.10 -58.54 1.18
N ASP A 222 -8.28 -57.20 1.18
CA ASP A 222 -7.71 -56.24 0.18
C ASP A 222 -8.37 -54.84 0.26
N PHE A 223 -9.22 -54.57 1.25
CA PHE A 223 -9.86 -53.25 1.40
C PHE A 223 -8.97 -52.16 2.01
N LEU A 224 -7.71 -52.46 2.37
CA LEU A 224 -6.75 -51.48 2.91
C LEU A 224 -5.29 -51.76 2.52
N ASP A 225 -5.01 -52.52 1.47
CA ASP A 225 -3.62 -52.76 1.05
C ASP A 225 -3.26 -51.99 -0.21
N VAL A 226 -2.49 -50.92 0.04
CA VAL A 226 -1.44 -50.41 -0.82
C VAL A 226 -1.98 -49.79 -2.11
N VAL A 227 -2.02 -48.44 -2.12
CA VAL A 227 -1.59 -47.69 -3.30
C VAL A 227 -0.32 -48.40 -3.77
N HIS A 228 -0.43 -49.28 -4.76
CA HIS A 228 0.74 -49.81 -5.45
C HIS A 228 1.43 -48.53 -5.91
N ILE A 229 2.52 -48.18 -5.23
CA ILE A 229 3.38 -47.06 -5.60
C ILE A 229 3.91 -47.50 -6.94
N ASN A 230 3.16 -47.17 -7.98
CA ASN A 230 3.49 -47.48 -9.34
C ASN A 230 4.75 -46.67 -9.57
N GLU A 231 5.90 -47.35 -9.65
CA GLU A 231 7.21 -46.72 -9.81
C GLU A 231 7.19 -45.73 -10.99
N THR A 232 6.39 -46.04 -12.02
CA THR A 232 6.15 -45.16 -13.16
C THR A 232 5.31 -43.92 -12.81
N ALA A 233 4.31 -44.02 -11.92
CA ALA A 233 3.53 -42.86 -11.45
C ALA A 233 4.34 -41.95 -10.53
N ALA A 234 5.19 -42.52 -9.67
CA ALA A 234 6.09 -41.74 -8.82
C ALA A 234 7.14 -40.98 -9.67
N ALA A 235 7.75 -41.64 -10.65
CA ALA A 235 8.67 -40.99 -11.58
C ALA A 235 7.98 -39.88 -12.40
N LEU A 236 6.76 -40.13 -12.89
CA LEU A 236 5.99 -39.14 -13.63
C LEU A 236 5.62 -37.93 -12.76
N PHE A 237 5.24 -38.16 -11.49
CA PHE A 237 4.99 -37.07 -10.55
C PHE A 237 6.22 -36.19 -10.34
N VAL A 238 7.40 -36.78 -10.13
CA VAL A 238 8.65 -36.02 -9.95
C VAL A 238 8.99 -35.21 -11.20
N VAL A 239 8.85 -35.78 -12.39
CA VAL A 239 9.10 -35.07 -13.65
C VAL A 239 8.11 -33.92 -13.85
N VAL A 240 6.81 -34.15 -13.60
CA VAL A 240 5.77 -33.11 -13.71
C VAL A 240 5.96 -32.01 -12.67
N ALA A 241 6.27 -32.35 -11.43
CA ALA A 241 6.56 -31.38 -10.37
C ALA A 241 7.83 -30.57 -10.68
N SER A 242 8.91 -31.24 -11.11
CA SER A 242 10.16 -30.56 -11.48
C SER A 242 9.99 -29.65 -12.69
N THR A 243 9.23 -30.07 -13.71
CA THR A 243 8.95 -29.24 -14.89
C THR A 243 8.04 -28.06 -14.55
N MET A 244 7.02 -28.26 -13.70
CA MET A 244 6.18 -27.17 -13.19
C MET A 244 7.00 -26.18 -12.37
N LEU A 245 7.90 -26.64 -11.49
CA LEU A 245 8.77 -25.77 -10.70
C LEU A 245 9.76 -25.00 -11.58
N LEU A 246 10.36 -25.64 -12.59
CA LEU A 246 11.24 -24.95 -13.55
C LEU A 246 10.46 -23.92 -14.38
N LEU A 247 9.24 -24.24 -14.82
CA LEU A 247 8.37 -23.29 -15.50
C LEU A 247 8.01 -22.11 -14.60
N LEU A 248 7.64 -22.36 -13.33
CA LEU A 248 7.39 -21.29 -12.38
C LEU A 248 8.64 -20.45 -12.11
N PHE A 249 9.82 -21.07 -12.00
CA PHE A 249 11.07 -20.35 -11.79
C PHE A 249 11.45 -19.49 -12.99
N VAL A 250 11.36 -20.03 -14.22
CA VAL A 250 11.66 -19.28 -15.44
C VAL A 250 10.59 -18.23 -15.70
N PHE A 251 9.31 -18.53 -15.46
CA PHE A 251 8.24 -17.55 -15.53
C PHE A 251 8.51 -16.45 -14.53
N MET A 252 8.73 -16.75 -13.25
CA MET A 252 9.06 -15.72 -12.26
C MET A 252 10.28 -14.92 -12.67
N SER A 253 11.43 -15.54 -13.00
CA SER A 253 12.64 -14.82 -13.40
C SER A 253 12.44 -13.98 -14.67
N LYS A 254 11.89 -14.53 -15.75
CA LYS A 254 11.76 -13.81 -17.02
C LYS A 254 10.59 -12.84 -17.06
N TYR A 255 9.50 -13.15 -16.35
CA TYR A 255 8.36 -12.25 -16.19
C TYR A 255 8.71 -11.10 -15.26
N THR A 256 9.43 -11.32 -14.16
CA THR A 256 9.94 -10.22 -13.33
C THR A 256 10.93 -9.37 -14.12
N ASP A 257 11.88 -9.99 -14.84
CA ASP A 257 12.84 -9.23 -15.65
C ASP A 257 12.14 -8.44 -16.77
N TYR A 258 11.13 -9.04 -17.44
CA TYR A 258 10.35 -8.37 -18.47
C TYR A 258 9.47 -7.25 -17.89
N LEU A 259 8.80 -7.46 -16.77
CA LEU A 259 8.03 -6.42 -16.10
C LEU A 259 8.94 -5.28 -15.63
N ILE A 260 10.12 -5.58 -15.08
CA ILE A 260 11.08 -4.55 -14.64
C ILE A 260 11.63 -3.75 -15.84
N LEU A 261 11.83 -4.39 -17.01
CA LEU A 261 12.35 -3.73 -18.21
C LEU A 261 11.28 -3.01 -19.05
N VAL A 262 10.03 -3.49 -19.05
CA VAL A 262 8.92 -2.94 -19.85
C VAL A 262 7.99 -2.03 -19.04
N HIS A 263 7.91 -2.23 -17.72
CA HIS A 263 7.19 -1.38 -16.78
C HIS A 263 8.04 -1.11 -15.52
N PRO A 264 8.99 -0.16 -15.58
CA PRO A 264 9.59 0.39 -14.35
C PRO A 264 8.53 1.00 -13.40
N GLU A 265 7.32 1.28 -13.90
CA GLU A 265 6.14 1.76 -13.18
C GLU A 265 5.43 0.69 -12.31
N ALA A 266 5.76 -0.60 -12.43
CA ALA A 266 5.12 -1.66 -11.64
C ALA A 266 5.73 -1.85 -10.23
N LEU A 267 6.82 -1.13 -9.90
CA LEU A 267 7.35 -0.99 -8.54
C LEU A 267 6.80 0.26 -7.83
N SER A 268 5.79 0.92 -8.41
CA SER A 268 5.06 2.08 -7.91
C SER A 268 3.60 1.73 -7.54
N SER A 269 3.37 0.56 -6.93
CA SER A 269 2.10 0.26 -6.26
C SER A 269 2.32 -0.33 -4.88
#